data_AF-A0A965K1V3-F1
#
_entry.id   AF-A0A965K1V3-F1
#
_cell.length_a   1.000
_cell.length_b   1.000
_cell.length_c   1.000
_cell.angle_alpha   90.00
_cell.angle_beta   90.00
_cell.angle_gamma   90.00
#
_symmetry.space_group_name_H-M   'P 1'
#
loop_
_entity.id
_entity.type
_entity.pdbx_description
1 polymer ?
#
loop_
_entity_poly.entity_id
_entity_poly.type
_entity_poly.pdbx_seq_one_letter_code
_entity_poly.pdbx_strand_id
1 'polypeptide(L)'
;MPTRNALALKNRNTMLQVSTLMKREAVPVLSKGSNLGQNELGGFLRQVVPGIIGRYGNLNAVTAADYYDTTRELFANSTKVYKATLPIFDLGAKTDAVVNYGMATFMDQGFDTIPDILSNAMTLYVSQYNRETMDFNAGQDSVTKTVQRVAEPGACAFCALMAFSSTSAAEGNLIGTRTYSYEPDFHANCHCTTEVVFEGEAPIVPDYYATFAQEYDEAQGGTAKEVLAKMRANTGRA
;
A
#
# COMPACT_ATOMS: atom_id res chain seq x y z
N MET A 1 -0.58 -16.96 21.46
CA MET A 1 -1.29 -15.81 20.85
C MET A 1 -0.43 -15.27 19.72
N PRO A 2 -1.01 -14.82 18.59
CA PRO A 2 -0.24 -14.23 17.50
C PRO A 2 0.43 -12.92 17.95
N THR A 3 1.63 -12.62 17.44
CA THR A 3 2.30 -11.34 17.67
C THR A 3 1.80 -10.28 16.69
N ARG A 4 1.98 -8.99 17.00
CA ARG A 4 1.64 -7.88 16.06
C ARG A 4 2.37 -8.02 14.73
N ASN A 5 3.66 -8.36 14.75
CA ASN A 5 4.44 -8.61 13.54
C ASN A 5 3.84 -9.74 12.69
N ALA A 6 3.38 -10.83 13.33
CA ALA A 6 2.76 -11.95 12.61
C ALA A 6 1.40 -11.55 11.99
N LEU A 7 0.64 -10.70 12.67
CA LEU A 7 -0.62 -10.17 12.17
C LEU A 7 -0.41 -9.19 11.01
N ALA A 8 0.53 -8.25 11.12
CA ALA A 8 0.88 -7.32 10.03
C ALA A 8 1.35 -8.08 8.78
N LEU A 9 2.20 -9.10 8.97
CA LEU A 9 2.63 -9.97 7.87
C LEU A 9 1.46 -10.73 7.23
N LYS A 10 0.48 -11.18 8.02
CA LYS A 10 -0.74 -11.81 7.51
C LYS A 10 -1.56 -10.82 6.68
N ASN A 11 -1.80 -9.60 7.18
CA ASN A 11 -2.50 -8.54 6.46
C ASN A 11 -1.83 -8.26 5.10
N ARG A 12 -0.51 -8.10 5.10
CA ARG A 12 0.28 -7.91 3.89
C ARG A 12 0.13 -9.07 2.90
N ASN A 13 0.25 -10.31 3.36
CA ASN A 13 0.11 -11.49 2.51
C ASN A 13 -1.29 -11.57 1.89
N THR A 14 -2.32 -11.19 2.63
CA THR A 14 -3.69 -11.05 2.10
C THR A 14 -3.74 -10.01 0.98
N MET A 15 -3.17 -8.81 1.17
CA MET A 15 -3.12 -7.77 0.11
C MET A 15 -2.40 -8.27 -1.17
N LEU A 16 -1.32 -9.01 -1.02
CA LEU A 16 -0.57 -9.62 -2.13
C LEU A 16 -1.38 -10.69 -2.85
N GLN A 17 -2.10 -11.53 -2.10
CA GLN A 17 -3.00 -12.53 -2.68
C GLN A 17 -4.13 -11.87 -3.46
N VAL A 18 -4.77 -10.83 -2.92
CA VAL A 18 -5.82 -10.07 -3.61
C VAL A 18 -5.28 -9.44 -4.89
N SER A 19 -4.08 -8.85 -4.86
CA SER A 19 -3.42 -8.29 -6.05
C SER A 19 -3.12 -9.37 -7.10
N THR A 20 -2.69 -10.55 -6.67
CA THR A 20 -2.43 -11.69 -7.56
C THR A 20 -3.71 -12.19 -8.24
N LEU A 21 -4.80 -12.32 -7.49
CA LEU A 21 -6.11 -12.70 -8.01
C LEU A 21 -6.61 -11.65 -9.01
N MET A 22 -6.47 -10.36 -8.66
CA MET A 22 -6.84 -9.25 -9.53
C MET A 22 -6.08 -9.31 -10.85
N LYS A 23 -4.75 -9.44 -10.84
CA LYS A 23 -3.95 -9.51 -12.08
C LYS A 23 -4.37 -10.68 -12.97
N ARG A 24 -4.60 -11.85 -12.36
CA ARG A 24 -5.04 -13.06 -13.06
C ARG A 24 -6.38 -12.86 -13.79
N GLU A 25 -7.29 -12.07 -13.24
CA GLU A 25 -8.55 -11.71 -13.90
C GLU A 25 -8.39 -10.54 -14.89
N ALA A 26 -7.62 -9.53 -14.49
CA ALA A 26 -7.46 -8.29 -15.25
C ALA A 26 -6.81 -8.52 -16.61
N VAL A 27 -5.72 -9.29 -16.68
CA VAL A 27 -4.96 -9.46 -17.93
C VAL A 27 -5.84 -10.03 -19.05
N PRO A 28 -6.55 -11.17 -18.89
CA PRO A 28 -7.43 -11.69 -19.94
C PRO A 28 -8.59 -10.75 -20.31
N VAL A 29 -9.12 -9.99 -19.35
CA VAL A 29 -10.18 -9.01 -19.63
C VAL A 29 -9.63 -7.88 -20.49
N LEU A 30 -8.52 -7.28 -20.07
CA LEU A 30 -7.88 -6.16 -20.76
C LEU A 30 -7.43 -6.55 -22.18
N SER A 31 -6.92 -7.76 -22.38
CA SER A 31 -6.51 -8.28 -23.69
C SER A 31 -7.64 -8.31 -24.73
N LYS A 32 -8.92 -8.26 -24.34
CA LYS A 32 -10.05 -8.18 -25.28
C LYS A 32 -10.09 -6.86 -26.05
N GLY A 33 -9.36 -5.85 -25.60
CA GLY A 33 -9.23 -4.57 -26.28
C GLY A 33 -8.28 -4.55 -27.49
N SER A 34 -7.64 -5.67 -27.86
CA SER A 34 -6.51 -5.69 -28.80
C SER A 34 -6.83 -5.18 -30.21
N ASN A 35 -8.09 -5.28 -30.62
CA ASN A 35 -8.54 -4.85 -31.94
C ASN A 35 -9.32 -3.52 -31.91
N LEU A 36 -9.35 -2.83 -30.77
CA LEU A 36 -10.09 -1.59 -30.60
C LEU A 36 -9.24 -0.39 -31.05
N GLY A 37 -9.87 0.56 -31.74
CA GLY A 37 -9.27 1.88 -31.97
C GLY A 37 -9.16 2.69 -30.68
N GLN A 38 -8.41 3.78 -30.71
CA GLN A 38 -8.13 4.61 -29.52
C GLN A 38 -9.40 5.01 -28.72
N ASN A 39 -10.43 5.50 -29.42
CA ASN A 39 -11.68 5.93 -28.77
C ASN A 39 -12.45 4.75 -28.17
N GLU A 40 -12.51 3.63 -28.88
CA GLU A 40 -13.18 2.42 -28.45
C GLU A 40 -12.46 1.78 -27.25
N LEU A 41 -11.12 1.76 -27.26
CA LEU A 41 -10.30 1.31 -26.16
C LEU A 41 -10.53 2.17 -24.91
N GLY A 42 -10.55 3.49 -25.06
CA GLY A 42 -10.85 4.40 -23.95
C GLY A 42 -12.23 4.17 -23.34
N GLY A 43 -13.25 3.91 -24.16
CA GLY A 43 -14.59 3.53 -23.69
C GLY A 43 -14.59 2.18 -22.98
N PHE A 44 -13.95 1.17 -23.57
CA PHE A 44 -13.79 -0.15 -23.01
C PHE A 44 -13.10 -0.13 -21.64
N LEU A 45 -11.97 0.57 -21.50
CA LEU A 45 -11.23 0.66 -20.25
C LEU A 45 -12.05 1.32 -19.14
N ARG A 46 -12.80 2.40 -19.44
CA ARG A 46 -13.70 3.04 -18.47
C ARG A 46 -14.84 2.13 -18.03
N GLN A 47 -15.20 1.13 -18.83
CA GLN A 47 -16.20 0.14 -18.45
C GLN A 47 -15.62 -0.97 -17.56
N VAL A 48 -14.42 -1.48 -17.88
CA VAL A 48 -13.86 -2.65 -17.19
C VAL A 48 -13.03 -2.32 -15.94
N VAL A 49 -12.23 -1.25 -15.98
CA VAL A 49 -11.30 -0.90 -14.89
C VAL A 49 -12.03 -0.64 -13.57
N PRO A 50 -13.13 0.12 -13.52
CA PRO A 50 -13.88 0.32 -12.27
C PRO A 50 -14.41 -0.96 -11.66
N GLY A 51 -14.92 -1.89 -12.49
CA GLY A 51 -15.42 -3.17 -12.01
C GLY A 51 -14.33 -4.02 -11.34
N ILE A 52 -13.13 -4.05 -11.93
CA ILE A 52 -11.99 -4.80 -11.40
C ILE A 52 -11.48 -4.16 -10.10
N ILE A 53 -11.21 -2.85 -10.11
CA ILE A 53 -10.71 -2.14 -8.91
C ILE A 53 -11.73 -2.23 -7.78
N GLY A 54 -13.01 -1.96 -8.05
CA GLY A 54 -14.07 -2.01 -7.03
C GLY A 54 -14.21 -3.39 -6.42
N ARG A 55 -14.22 -4.46 -7.24
CA ARG A 55 -14.36 -5.84 -6.75
C ARG A 55 -13.22 -6.25 -5.83
N TYR A 56 -11.97 -6.08 -6.29
CA TYR A 56 -10.80 -6.53 -5.54
C TYR A 56 -10.41 -5.55 -4.42
N GLY A 57 -10.69 -4.26 -4.58
CA GLY A 57 -10.60 -3.26 -3.53
C GLY A 57 -11.54 -3.58 -2.38
N ASN A 58 -12.82 -3.88 -2.64
CA ASN A 58 -13.77 -4.27 -1.59
C ASN A 58 -13.31 -5.51 -0.82
N LEU A 59 -12.71 -6.50 -1.49
CA LEU A 59 -12.13 -7.66 -0.82
C LEU A 59 -11.00 -7.26 0.14
N ASN A 60 -10.12 -6.35 -0.27
CA ASN A 60 -9.09 -5.78 0.60
C ASN A 60 -9.67 -4.96 1.77
N ALA A 61 -10.76 -4.22 1.56
CA ALA A 61 -11.41 -3.44 2.60
C ALA A 61 -12.07 -4.33 3.67
N VAL A 62 -12.79 -5.38 3.26
CA VAL A 62 -13.43 -6.33 4.20
C VAL A 62 -12.37 -7.05 5.05
N THR A 63 -11.30 -7.51 4.41
CA THR A 63 -10.20 -8.17 5.13
C THR A 63 -9.44 -7.22 6.05
N ALA A 64 -9.30 -5.93 5.68
CA ALA A 64 -8.75 -4.90 6.55
C ALA A 64 -9.61 -4.62 7.78
N ALA A 65 -10.95 -4.58 7.63
CA ALA A 65 -11.85 -4.38 8.76
C ALA A 65 -11.78 -5.54 9.76
N ASP A 66 -11.81 -6.79 9.28
CA ASP A 66 -11.64 -7.99 10.12
C ASP A 66 -10.27 -8.00 10.82
N TYR A 67 -9.23 -7.60 10.09
CA TYR A 67 -7.89 -7.44 10.62
C TYR A 67 -7.82 -6.37 11.73
N TYR A 68 -8.42 -5.21 11.51
CA TYR A 68 -8.48 -4.12 12.49
C TYR A 68 -9.15 -4.59 13.77
N ASP A 69 -10.32 -5.25 13.67
CA ASP A 69 -11.05 -5.77 14.83
C ASP A 69 -10.23 -6.79 15.61
N THR A 70 -9.60 -7.73 14.91
CA THR A 70 -8.72 -8.75 15.52
C THR A 70 -7.56 -8.09 16.26
N THR A 71 -6.91 -7.10 15.64
CA THR A 71 -5.78 -6.39 16.23
C THR A 71 -6.23 -5.59 17.45
N ARG A 72 -7.39 -4.93 17.36
CA ARG A 72 -7.97 -4.19 18.48
C ARG A 72 -8.28 -5.07 19.67
N GLU A 73 -8.96 -6.19 19.45
CA GLU A 73 -9.32 -7.15 20.50
C GLU A 73 -8.09 -7.64 21.27
N LEU A 74 -6.99 -7.89 20.55
CA LEU A 74 -5.77 -8.43 21.13
C LEU A 74 -4.88 -7.38 21.82
N PHE A 75 -4.90 -6.13 21.36
CA PHE A 75 -3.85 -5.16 21.73
C PHE A 75 -4.34 -3.82 22.29
N ALA A 76 -5.59 -3.41 22.08
CA ALA A 76 -6.03 -2.04 22.44
C ALA A 76 -6.19 -1.77 23.95
N ASN A 77 -5.92 -2.76 24.82
CA ASN A 77 -6.01 -2.71 26.28
C ASN A 77 -7.12 -1.77 26.82
N SER A 78 -8.34 -1.95 26.31
CA SER A 78 -9.46 -1.05 26.59
C SER A 78 -10.78 -1.80 26.60
N THR A 79 -11.69 -1.37 27.46
CA THR A 79 -13.06 -1.89 27.55
C THR A 79 -14.04 -1.14 26.64
N LYS A 80 -13.60 -0.06 25.96
CA LYS A 80 -14.45 0.68 25.03
C LYS A 80 -14.80 -0.20 23.84
N VAL A 81 -16.08 -0.27 23.49
CA VAL A 81 -16.56 -1.01 22.33
C VAL A 81 -16.31 -0.22 21.05
N TYR A 82 -15.81 -0.90 20.03
CA TYR A 82 -15.66 -0.38 18.67
C TYR A 82 -15.70 -1.56 17.69
N LYS A 83 -16.22 -1.33 16.50
CA LYS A 83 -16.25 -2.30 15.40
C LYS A 83 -15.84 -1.58 14.13
N ALA A 84 -14.88 -2.13 13.41
CA ALA A 84 -14.43 -1.56 12.16
C ALA A 84 -15.55 -1.56 11.11
N THR A 85 -15.58 -0.48 10.32
CA THR A 85 -16.53 -0.29 9.22
C THR A 85 -15.79 0.11 7.95
N LEU A 86 -16.43 -0.09 6.80
CA LEU A 86 -15.83 0.27 5.52
C LEU A 86 -16.10 1.76 5.26
N PRO A 87 -15.09 2.54 4.84
CA PRO A 87 -15.30 3.91 4.40
C PRO A 87 -16.06 3.96 3.07
N ILE A 88 -16.51 5.15 2.70
CA ILE A 88 -16.97 5.44 1.34
C ILE A 88 -15.73 5.67 0.47
N PHE A 89 -15.53 4.82 -0.52
CA PHE A 89 -14.42 4.93 -1.45
C PHE A 89 -14.78 5.78 -2.67
N ASP A 90 -13.91 6.74 -3.03
CA ASP A 90 -14.00 7.43 -4.32
C ASP A 90 -13.39 6.54 -5.43
N LEU A 91 -14.24 5.71 -6.03
CA LEU A 91 -13.82 4.83 -7.12
C LEU A 91 -13.53 5.61 -8.41
N GLY A 92 -14.24 6.71 -8.67
CA GLY A 92 -14.15 7.47 -9.92
C GLY A 92 -12.74 8.02 -10.14
N ALA A 93 -12.24 8.80 -9.19
CA ALA A 93 -10.92 9.40 -9.27
C ALA A 93 -9.80 8.35 -9.39
N LYS A 94 -9.93 7.23 -8.66
CA LYS A 94 -8.97 6.10 -8.71
C LYS A 94 -8.95 5.45 -10.09
N THR A 95 -10.10 5.26 -10.71
CA THR A 95 -10.21 4.60 -12.02
C THR A 95 -9.78 5.49 -13.16
N ASP A 96 -10.08 6.79 -13.10
CA ASP A 96 -9.70 7.74 -14.14
C ASP A 96 -8.18 7.86 -14.27
N ALA A 97 -7.47 7.87 -13.14
CA ALA A 97 -6.00 7.89 -13.13
C ALA A 97 -5.41 6.67 -13.85
N VAL A 98 -5.95 5.46 -13.60
CA VAL A 98 -5.51 4.22 -14.26
C VAL A 98 -5.80 4.25 -15.75
N VAL A 99 -7.02 4.63 -16.14
CA VAL A 99 -7.43 4.69 -17.55
C VAL A 99 -6.59 5.72 -18.31
N ASN A 100 -6.39 6.92 -17.75
CA ASN A 100 -5.59 7.96 -18.38
C ASN A 100 -4.14 7.52 -18.57
N TYR A 101 -3.55 6.84 -17.58
CA TYR A 101 -2.21 6.27 -17.68
C TYR A 101 -2.12 5.20 -18.78
N GLY A 102 -3.12 4.31 -18.87
CA GLY A 102 -3.20 3.31 -19.95
C GLY A 102 -3.33 3.94 -21.33
N MET A 103 -4.19 4.95 -21.48
CA MET A 103 -4.38 5.63 -22.77
C MET A 103 -3.13 6.40 -23.21
N ALA A 104 -2.43 7.04 -22.28
CA ALA A 104 -1.15 7.69 -22.59
C ALA A 104 -0.10 6.67 -23.05
N THR A 105 -0.02 5.51 -22.37
CA THR A 105 0.88 4.42 -22.74
C THR A 105 0.53 3.83 -24.10
N PHE A 106 -0.76 3.67 -24.41
CA PHE A 106 -1.23 3.13 -25.69
C PHE A 106 -0.76 4.00 -26.87
N MET A 107 -0.80 5.31 -26.70
CA MET A 107 -0.34 6.26 -27.72
C MET A 107 1.17 6.19 -27.97
N ASP A 108 1.95 5.83 -26.94
CA ASP A 108 3.41 5.76 -27.00
C ASP A 108 3.91 4.38 -27.47
N GLN A 109 3.30 3.30 -26.97
CA GLN A 109 3.85 1.94 -27.03
C GLN A 109 2.91 0.93 -27.71
N GLY A 110 1.72 1.35 -28.12
CA GLY A 110 0.72 0.46 -28.71
C GLY A 110 0.01 -0.43 -27.67
N PHE A 111 -0.80 -1.37 -28.16
CA PHE A 111 -1.67 -2.18 -27.31
C PHE A 111 -0.93 -3.26 -26.50
N ASP A 112 0.16 -3.81 -27.04
CA ASP A 112 0.79 -5.02 -26.48
C ASP A 112 1.24 -4.85 -25.01
N THR A 113 1.53 -3.62 -24.58
CA THR A 113 1.95 -3.30 -23.21
C THR A 113 0.78 -3.02 -22.25
N ILE A 114 -0.43 -2.81 -22.76
CA ILE A 114 -1.58 -2.31 -22.00
C ILE A 114 -2.06 -3.28 -20.92
N PRO A 115 -2.26 -4.59 -21.18
CA PRO A 115 -2.72 -5.51 -20.15
C PRO A 115 -1.80 -5.54 -18.93
N ASP A 116 -0.49 -5.57 -19.15
CA ASP A 116 0.50 -5.65 -18.07
C ASP A 116 0.64 -4.31 -17.33
N ILE A 117 0.72 -3.20 -18.05
CA ILE A 117 0.86 -1.87 -17.44
C ILE A 117 -0.38 -1.50 -16.61
N LEU A 118 -1.58 -1.74 -17.12
CA LEU A 118 -2.82 -1.46 -16.40
C LEU A 118 -3.04 -2.42 -15.23
N SER A 119 -2.79 -3.72 -15.40
CA SER A 119 -2.90 -4.67 -14.29
C SER A 119 -1.91 -4.37 -13.16
N ASN A 120 -0.71 -3.88 -13.49
CA ASN A 120 0.23 -3.36 -12.51
C ASN A 120 -0.29 -2.09 -11.84
N ALA A 121 -0.74 -1.08 -12.60
CA ALA A 121 -1.27 0.16 -12.05
C ALA A 121 -2.46 -0.07 -11.09
N MET A 122 -3.36 -1.00 -11.43
CA MET A 122 -4.51 -1.35 -10.58
C MET A 122 -4.12 -1.89 -9.20
N THR A 123 -2.93 -2.49 -9.04
CA THR A 123 -2.49 -3.00 -7.72
C THR A 123 -2.40 -1.89 -6.67
N LEU A 124 -2.08 -0.66 -7.08
CA LEU A 124 -2.03 0.49 -6.19
C LEU A 124 -3.41 0.73 -5.57
N TYR A 125 -4.42 0.94 -6.42
CA TYR A 125 -5.76 1.32 -5.99
C TYR A 125 -6.49 0.18 -5.30
N VAL A 126 -6.28 -1.06 -5.74
CA VAL A 126 -6.80 -2.24 -5.02
C VAL A 126 -6.20 -2.34 -3.61
N SER A 127 -4.90 -2.07 -3.46
CA SER A 127 -4.24 -2.08 -2.13
C SER A 127 -4.62 -0.89 -1.26
N GLN A 128 -4.95 0.27 -1.86
CA GLN A 128 -5.38 1.45 -1.11
C GLN A 128 -6.67 1.21 -0.32
N TYR A 129 -7.58 0.36 -0.78
CA TYR A 129 -8.79 0.03 -0.02
C TYR A 129 -8.50 -0.57 1.35
N ASN A 130 -7.43 -1.36 1.49
CA ASN A 130 -6.99 -1.88 2.78
C ASN A 130 -6.51 -0.71 3.66
N ARG A 131 -5.61 0.12 3.11
CA ARG A 131 -4.98 1.24 3.83
C ARG A 131 -6.00 2.28 4.28
N GLU A 132 -6.90 2.70 3.39
CA GLU A 132 -7.97 3.64 3.69
C GLU A 132 -8.95 3.08 4.73
N THR A 133 -9.24 1.78 4.71
CA THR A 133 -10.02 1.15 5.78
C THR A 133 -9.29 1.24 7.12
N MET A 134 -7.98 0.97 7.16
CA MET A 134 -7.18 1.11 8.38
C MET A 134 -7.16 2.56 8.90
N ASP A 135 -6.87 3.51 8.01
CA ASP A 135 -6.79 4.94 8.32
C ASP A 135 -8.14 5.48 8.80
N PHE A 136 -9.22 5.13 8.11
CA PHE A 136 -10.57 5.53 8.47
C PHE A 136 -10.94 5.04 9.87
N ASN A 137 -10.76 3.75 10.15
CA ASN A 137 -11.13 3.20 11.45
C ASN A 137 -10.26 3.73 12.59
N ALA A 138 -8.95 3.88 12.34
CA ALA A 138 -8.04 4.52 13.26
C ALA A 138 -8.48 5.94 13.65
N GLY A 139 -8.99 6.72 12.69
CA GLY A 139 -9.51 8.07 12.94
C GLY A 139 -10.82 8.12 13.72
N GLN A 140 -11.59 7.03 13.76
CA GLN A 140 -12.86 6.95 14.50
C GLN A 140 -12.73 6.29 15.88
N ASP A 141 -11.75 5.41 16.06
CA ASP A 141 -11.58 4.65 17.29
C ASP A 141 -10.84 5.44 18.37
N SER A 142 -11.54 5.80 19.44
CA SER A 142 -11.02 6.67 20.51
C SER A 142 -9.87 6.09 21.35
N VAL A 143 -9.45 4.85 21.09
CA VAL A 143 -8.30 4.20 21.75
C VAL A 143 -7.10 4.06 20.82
N THR A 144 -7.23 4.50 19.56
CA THR A 144 -6.14 4.54 18.61
C THR A 144 -5.26 5.76 18.88
N LYS A 145 -3.95 5.50 18.99
CA LYS A 145 -2.93 6.54 19.12
C LYS A 145 -2.54 7.10 17.75
N THR A 146 -2.31 6.22 16.78
CA THR A 146 -1.88 6.59 15.42
C THR A 146 -1.96 5.40 14.46
N VAL A 147 -1.63 5.65 13.19
CA VAL A 147 -1.36 4.63 12.16
C VAL A 147 0.12 4.66 11.78
N GLN A 148 0.64 3.50 11.38
CA GLN A 148 2.04 3.31 11.02
C GLN A 148 2.17 2.62 9.68
N ARG A 149 3.03 3.15 8.80
CA ARG A 149 3.49 2.41 7.64
C ARG A 149 4.47 1.33 8.09
N VAL A 150 4.19 0.07 7.80
CA VAL A 150 5.11 -1.05 8.02
C VAL A 150 5.60 -1.54 6.67
N ALA A 151 6.90 -1.36 6.40
CA ALA A 151 7.56 -1.89 5.22
C ALA A 151 8.01 -3.32 5.46
N GLU A 152 7.84 -4.20 4.47
CA GLU A 152 8.10 -5.64 4.61
C GLU A 152 9.34 -6.10 3.82
N PRO A 153 9.84 -7.33 4.01
CA PRO A 153 10.95 -7.86 3.21
C PRO A 153 10.57 -7.83 1.72
N GLY A 154 11.33 -7.07 0.93
CA GLY A 154 11.01 -6.76 -0.49
C GLY A 154 10.41 -5.38 -0.75
N ALA A 155 10.24 -4.53 0.27
CA ALA A 155 9.87 -3.14 0.08
C ALA A 155 10.87 -2.36 -0.78
N CYS A 156 10.37 -1.40 -1.56
CA CYS A 156 11.19 -0.49 -2.35
C CYS A 156 12.12 0.35 -1.46
N ALA A 157 13.15 0.98 -2.03
CA ALA A 157 14.11 1.78 -1.28
C ALA A 157 13.41 2.93 -0.51
N PHE A 158 12.36 3.51 -1.11
CA PHE A 158 11.53 4.53 -0.46
C PHE A 158 10.84 4.00 0.80
N CYS A 159 10.18 2.86 0.72
CA CYS A 159 9.52 2.29 1.90
C CYS A 159 10.52 1.84 2.97
N ALA A 160 11.68 1.30 2.59
CA ALA A 160 12.72 0.94 3.54
C ALA A 160 13.24 2.17 4.29
N LEU A 161 13.51 3.27 3.57
CA LEU A 161 13.87 4.56 4.16
C LEU A 161 12.79 5.08 5.10
N MET A 162 11.53 5.06 4.66
CA MET A 162 10.39 5.54 5.46
C MET A 162 10.18 4.69 6.72
N ALA A 163 10.40 3.39 6.66
CA ALA A 163 10.33 2.50 7.81
C ALA A 163 11.42 2.79 8.86
N PHE A 164 12.64 3.15 8.45
CA PHE A 164 13.67 3.57 9.40
C PHE A 164 13.38 4.95 10.03
N SER A 165 12.86 5.90 9.24
CA SER A 165 12.38 7.19 9.75
C SER A 165 11.20 7.06 10.74
N SER A 166 10.68 5.84 10.92
CA SER A 166 9.67 5.52 11.91
C SER A 166 10.24 5.00 13.23
N THR A 167 11.55 4.77 13.37
CA THR A 167 12.08 4.09 14.58
C THR A 167 13.40 4.61 15.13
N SER A 168 14.08 5.56 14.47
CA SER A 168 15.34 6.12 14.98
C SER A 168 15.50 7.60 14.63
N ALA A 169 16.16 8.32 15.54
CA ALA A 169 16.64 9.68 15.31
C ALA A 169 17.59 9.74 14.11
N ALA A 170 17.24 10.46 13.06
CA ALA A 170 18.22 10.93 12.08
C ALA A 170 18.90 12.18 12.66
N GLU A 171 20.24 12.24 12.61
CA GLU A 171 21.02 13.43 12.97
C GLU A 171 20.84 13.92 14.42
N GLY A 172 20.65 13.00 15.39
CA GLY A 172 20.50 13.36 16.80
C GLY A 172 19.17 14.02 17.16
N ASN A 173 18.29 14.24 16.18
CA ASN A 173 16.92 14.66 16.42
C ASN A 173 16.04 13.42 16.55
N LEU A 174 15.34 13.27 17.68
CA LEU A 174 14.21 12.34 17.78
C LEU A 174 13.15 12.77 16.76
N ILE A 175 13.28 12.26 15.54
CA ILE A 175 12.17 12.22 14.62
C ILE A 175 11.30 11.13 15.22
N GLY A 176 10.36 11.54 16.09
CA GLY A 176 9.24 10.70 16.47
C GLY A 176 8.71 10.04 15.21
N THR A 177 8.27 8.79 15.32
CA THR A 177 7.73 8.02 14.21
C THR A 177 7.13 8.96 13.15
N ARG A 178 7.60 8.91 11.90
CA ARG A 178 6.88 9.53 10.76
C ARG A 178 5.50 8.87 10.53
N THR A 179 4.85 8.40 11.59
CA THR A 179 3.47 7.91 11.70
C THR A 179 2.46 9.06 11.69
N TYR A 180 2.88 10.30 11.92
CA TYR A 180 1.96 11.44 12.06
C TYR A 180 1.78 12.29 10.80
N SER A 181 2.57 12.08 9.74
CA SER A 181 2.34 12.70 8.43
C SER A 181 2.30 11.63 7.36
N TYR A 182 1.09 11.15 7.09
CA TYR A 182 0.76 10.28 5.98
C TYR A 182 1.25 10.92 4.68
N GLU A 183 2.38 10.45 4.15
CA GLU A 183 2.66 10.65 2.74
C GLU A 183 1.89 9.52 2.02
N PRO A 184 0.76 9.84 1.34
CA PRO A 184 -0.12 8.85 0.69
C PRO A 184 0.57 8.16 -0.50
N ASP A 185 1.86 8.42 -0.70
CA ASP A 185 2.68 7.93 -1.79
C ASP A 185 2.98 6.44 -1.59
N PHE A 186 1.99 5.66 -1.98
CA PHE A 186 2.12 4.27 -2.32
C PHE A 186 2.17 4.16 -3.84
N HIS A 187 2.94 3.20 -4.33
CA HIS A 187 3.02 2.89 -5.75
C HIS A 187 2.40 1.52 -6.05
N ALA A 188 2.27 1.20 -7.33
CA ALA A 188 1.92 -0.14 -7.78
C ALA A 188 2.91 -1.19 -7.23
N ASN A 189 2.43 -2.38 -6.90
CA ASN A 189 3.22 -3.48 -6.33
C ASN A 189 3.97 -3.12 -5.03
N CYS A 190 3.47 -2.16 -4.26
CA CYS A 190 4.10 -1.76 -3.01
C CYS A 190 3.95 -2.88 -1.94
N HIS A 191 5.05 -3.19 -1.25
CA HIS A 191 5.11 -4.22 -0.21
C HIS A 191 4.90 -3.65 1.21
N CYS A 192 4.20 -2.53 1.34
CA CYS A 192 4.04 -1.81 2.60
C CYS A 192 2.56 -1.81 3.02
N THR A 193 2.30 -2.01 4.30
CA THR A 193 0.97 -1.96 4.92
C THR A 193 0.79 -0.70 5.77
N THR A 194 -0.46 -0.43 6.12
CA THR A 194 -0.84 0.54 7.15
C THR A 194 -1.31 -0.24 8.36
N GLU A 195 -0.71 0.01 9.51
CA GLU A 195 -0.95 -0.70 10.76
C GLU A 195 -1.43 0.25 11.85
N VAL A 196 -2.36 -0.20 12.69
CA VAL A 196 -2.84 0.58 13.81
C VAL A 196 -1.92 0.44 15.03
N VAL A 197 -1.73 1.53 15.75
CA VAL A 197 -1.05 1.57 17.05
C VAL A 197 -2.03 2.16 18.07
N PHE A 198 -2.38 1.37 19.07
CA PHE A 198 -3.29 1.79 20.14
C PHE A 198 -2.54 2.53 21.27
N GLU A 199 -3.31 3.18 22.13
CA GLU A 199 -2.77 3.83 23.32
C GLU A 199 -2.02 2.85 24.23
N GLY A 200 -0.85 3.29 24.72
CA GLY A 200 0.04 2.45 25.52
C GLY A 200 0.91 1.45 24.72
N GLU A 201 0.73 1.35 23.40
CA GLU A 201 1.56 0.48 22.57
C GLU A 201 2.83 1.16 22.07
N ALA A 202 3.88 0.34 21.90
CA ALA A 202 5.05 0.70 21.12
C ALA A 202 4.76 0.57 19.60
N PRO A 203 5.50 1.31 18.74
CA PRO A 203 5.49 1.08 17.30
C PRO A 203 5.88 -0.36 16.93
N ILE A 204 5.41 -0.82 15.78
CA ILE A 204 5.78 -2.11 15.21
C ILE A 204 7.18 -1.99 14.62
N VAL A 205 8.15 -2.71 15.19
CA VAL A 205 9.55 -2.73 14.72
C VAL A 205 9.96 -4.19 14.49
N PRO A 206 9.80 -4.72 13.28
CA PRO A 206 10.26 -6.06 12.94
C PRO A 206 11.79 -6.17 12.98
N ASP A 207 12.33 -7.33 13.40
CA ASP A 207 13.78 -7.54 13.55
C ASP A 207 14.58 -7.26 12.26
N TYR A 208 13.98 -7.52 11.10
CA TYR A 208 14.61 -7.27 9.80
C TYR A 208 14.80 -5.77 9.48
N TYR A 209 14.28 -4.85 10.30
CA TYR A 209 14.54 -3.42 10.16
C TYR A 209 15.99 -3.07 10.45
N ALA A 210 16.73 -3.91 11.18
CA ALA A 210 18.17 -3.76 11.33
C ALA A 210 18.90 -3.78 9.98
N THR A 211 18.42 -4.57 9.01
CA THR A 211 18.95 -4.56 7.65
C THR A 211 18.62 -3.25 6.94
N PHE A 212 17.39 -2.74 7.05
CA PHE A 212 17.04 -1.43 6.44
C PHE A 212 17.87 -0.28 7.03
N ALA A 213 18.16 -0.33 8.33
CA ALA A 213 19.03 0.62 9.01
C ALA A 213 20.45 0.58 8.43
N GLN A 214 21.02 -0.61 8.28
CA GLN A 214 22.33 -0.78 7.66
C GLN A 214 22.35 -0.25 6.21
N GLU A 215 21.34 -0.59 5.41
CA GLU A 215 21.22 -0.12 4.01
C GLU A 215 21.15 1.41 3.92
N TYR A 216 20.46 2.05 4.88
CA TYR A 216 20.45 3.51 5.00
C TYR A 216 21.82 4.04 5.40
N ASP A 217 22.45 3.46 6.41
CA ASP A 217 23.75 3.92 6.92
C ASP A 217 24.85 3.89 5.86
N GLU A 218 24.80 2.89 4.96
CA GLU A 218 25.68 2.78 3.80
C GLU A 218 25.36 3.79 2.68
N ALA A 219 24.12 4.27 2.62
CA ALA A 219 23.64 5.18 1.59
C ALA A 219 23.59 6.66 2.02
N GLN A 220 23.70 6.96 3.32
CA GLN A 220 23.48 8.30 3.85
C GLN A 220 24.48 9.35 3.30
N GLY A 221 24.10 10.62 3.44
CA GLY A 221 24.84 11.78 2.92
C GLY A 221 24.27 12.32 1.60
N GLY A 222 24.02 13.64 1.59
CA GLY A 222 23.35 14.36 0.50
C GLY A 222 21.85 14.55 0.76
N THR A 223 21.10 14.81 -0.30
CA THR A 223 19.64 14.97 -0.31
C THR A 223 18.92 13.62 -0.19
N ALA A 224 17.65 13.62 0.23
CA ALA A 224 16.83 12.40 0.27
C ALA A 224 16.75 11.68 -1.09
N LYS A 225 16.75 12.43 -2.20
CA LYS A 225 16.77 11.87 -3.56
C LYS A 225 18.06 11.10 -3.84
N GLU A 226 19.21 11.62 -3.39
CA GLU A 226 20.52 10.99 -3.54
C GLU A 226 20.64 9.74 -2.65
N VAL A 227 20.15 9.80 -1.41
CA VAL A 227 20.10 8.63 -0.52
C VAL A 227 19.25 7.52 -1.14
N LEU A 228 18.06 7.83 -1.64
CA LEU A 228 17.21 6.85 -2.32
C LEU A 228 17.89 6.26 -3.56
N ALA A 229 18.60 7.07 -4.36
CA ALA A 229 19.34 6.57 -5.51
C ALA A 229 20.45 5.60 -5.10
N LYS A 230 21.21 5.91 -4.05
CA LYS A 230 22.25 5.03 -3.49
C LYS A 230 21.66 3.74 -2.92
N MET A 231 20.58 3.82 -2.14
CA MET A 231 19.90 2.63 -1.61
C MET A 231 19.45 1.71 -2.73
N ARG A 232 18.85 2.24 -3.81
CA ARG A 232 18.48 1.45 -5.00
C ARG A 232 19.70 0.76 -5.63
N ALA A 233 20.80 1.49 -5.82
CA ALA A 233 22.01 0.96 -6.42
C ALA A 233 22.69 -0.13 -5.56
N ASN A 234 22.72 0.05 -4.23
CA ASN A 234 23.41 -0.87 -3.32
C ASN A 234 22.60 -2.15 -3.06
N THR A 235 21.27 -2.06 -3.04
CA THR A 235 20.39 -3.15 -2.57
C THR A 235 19.61 -3.85 -3.69
N GLY A 236 19.53 -3.24 -4.87
CA GLY A 236 18.66 -3.71 -5.96
C GLY A 236 17.17 -3.49 -5.71
N ARG A 237 16.78 -2.77 -4.65
CA ARG A 237 15.39 -2.35 -4.44
C ARG A 237 14.98 -1.38 -5.54
N ALA A 238 13.78 -1.56 -6.07
CA ALA A 238 13.15 -0.57 -6.97
C ALA A 238 12.93 0.78 -6.25
#